data_AF-A0A2H9MPC3-F1
#
_entry.id   AF-A0A2H9MPC3-F1
#
_cell.length_a   1.000
_cell.length_b   1.000
_cell.length_c   1.000
_cell.angle_alpha   90.00
_cell.angle_beta   90.00
_cell.angle_gamma   90.00
#
_symmetry.space_group_name_H-M   'P 1'
#
loop_
_entity.id
_entity.type
_entity.pdbx_description
1 polymer ?
#
loop_
_entity_poly.entity_id
_entity_poly.type
_entity_poly.pdbx_seq_one_letter_code
_entity_poly.pdbx_strand_id
1 'polypeptide(L)' 'GDSWEHTVKVEAILEPEEGTTYPVCIKGKRACPPEDIGGVWGYAELL' A
#
# COMPACT_ATOMS: atom_id res chain seq x y z
N GLY A 1 -17.42 0.65 -0.99
CA GLY A 1 -16.83 1.84 -0.35
C GLY A 1 -16.53 1.47 1.07
N ASP A 2 -15.29 1.04 1.31
CA ASP A 2 -15.00 0.00 2.32
C ASP A 2 -14.19 0.51 3.52
N SER A 3 -14.01 1.83 3.60
CA SER A 3 -13.27 2.49 4.68
C SER A 3 -11.87 1.89 4.89
N TRP A 4 -11.18 1.54 3.80
CA TRP A 4 -9.77 1.16 3.86
C TRP A 4 -8.92 2.33 4.35
N GLU A 5 -8.03 2.05 5.29
CA GLU A 5 -7.13 3.05 5.86
C GLU A 5 -5.67 2.72 5.53
N HIS A 6 -4.91 3.74 5.13
CA HIS A 6 -3.48 3.62 4.88
C HIS A 6 -2.70 4.58 5.78
N THR A 7 -1.66 4.09 6.43
CA THR A 7 -0.68 4.93 7.12
C THR A 7 0.44 5.29 6.15
N VAL A 8 0.62 6.58 5.88
CA VAL A 8 1.76 7.10 5.10
C VAL A 8 2.78 7.68 6.06
N LYS A 9 3.99 7.09 6.08
CA LYS A 9 5.09 7.53 6.93
C LYS A 9 6.33 7.81 6.09
N VAL A 10 6.89 9.01 6.23
CA VAL A 10 8.20 9.34 5.65
C VAL A 10 9.27 8.67 6.51
N GLU A 11 9.97 7.68 5.94
CA GLU A 11 11.05 6.98 6.63
C GLU A 11 12.41 7.66 6.42
N ALA A 12 12.63 8.26 5.24
CA ALA A 12 13.85 8.99 4.90
C ALA A 12 13.56 10.03 3.80
N ILE A 13 14.41 11.06 3.73
CA ILE A 13 14.47 12.02 2.63
C ILE A 13 15.90 11.94 2.08
N LEU A 14 16.03 11.59 0.80
CA LEU A 14 17.30 11.35 0.12
C LEU A 14 17.38 12.23 -1.14
N GLU A 15 18.58 12.37 -1.68
CA GLU A 15 18.75 12.99 -2.99
C GLU A 15 18.15 12.11 -4.09
N PRO A 16 17.58 12.68 -5.16
CA PRO A 16 17.08 11.91 -6.30
C PRO A 16 18.20 11.13 -6.99
N GLU A 17 17.93 9.89 -7.39
CA GLU A 17 18.87 9.07 -8.15
C GLU A 17 18.86 9.47 -9.63
N GLU A 18 20.04 9.78 -10.17
CA GLU A 18 20.19 10.19 -11.56
C GLU A 18 19.67 9.10 -12.53
N GLY A 19 18.92 9.52 -13.55
CA GLY A 19 18.36 8.61 -14.56
C GLY A 19 17.17 7.77 -14.09
N THR A 20 16.74 7.88 -12.82
CA THR A 20 15.60 7.11 -12.31
C THR A 20 14.27 7.81 -12.60
N THR A 21 13.31 7.06 -13.13
CA THR A 21 11.92 7.51 -13.27
C THR A 21 11.12 7.09 -12.04
N TYR A 22 10.51 8.06 -11.36
CA TYR A 22 9.72 7.86 -10.15
C TYR A 22 8.20 7.91 -10.44
N PRO A 23 7.34 7.32 -9.58
CA PRO A 23 7.65 6.58 -8.35
C PRO A 23 8.11 5.13 -8.59
N VAL A 24 8.89 4.58 -7.65
CA VAL A 24 9.37 3.19 -7.69
C VAL A 24 8.94 2.46 -6.42
N CYS A 25 8.29 1.30 -6.57
CA CYS A 25 7.98 0.42 -5.45
C CYS A 25 9.17 -0.50 -5.19
N ILE A 26 9.94 -0.21 -4.13
CA ILE A 26 11.17 -0.96 -3.82
C ILE A 26 10.93 -2.16 -2.89
N LYS A 27 9.80 -2.21 -2.18
CA LYS A 27 9.46 -3.27 -1.22
C LYS A 27 7.95 -3.40 -1.05
N GLY A 28 7.50 -4.63 -0.80
CA GLY A 28 6.10 -4.95 -0.50
C GLY A 28 5.96 -6.35 0.06
N LYS A 29 4.87 -6.63 0.78
CA LYS A 29 4.54 -7.97 1.26
C LYS A 29 3.04 -8.17 1.33
N ARG A 30 2.62 -9.43 1.17
CA ARG A 30 1.21 -9.87 1.11
C ARG A 30 0.47 -9.34 -0.14
N ALA A 31 -0.67 -9.94 -0.44
CA ALA A 31 -1.55 -9.48 -1.50
C ALA A 31 -2.39 -8.27 -1.05
N CYS A 32 -2.79 -7.42 -1.99
CA CYS A 32 -3.80 -6.40 -1.76
C CYS A 32 -5.16 -7.07 -1.48
N PRO A 33 -5.95 -6.60 -0.51
CA PRO A 33 -7.33 -7.05 -0.35
C PRO A 33 -8.12 -6.85 -1.66
N PRO A 34 -9.02 -7.79 -2.01
CA PRO A 34 -9.97 -7.56 -3.10
C PRO A 34 -10.83 -6.32 -2.86
N GLU A 35 -11.27 -5.69 -3.96
CA GLU A 35 -12.19 -4.55 -3.91
C GLU A 35 -13.61 -4.97 -3.48
N ASP A 36 -14.33 -4.03 -2.85
CA ASP A 36 -15.76 -4.12 -2.49
C ASP A 36 -16.13 -5.38 -1.66
N ILE A 37 -15.31 -5.72 -0.68
CA ILE A 37 -15.53 -6.86 0.22
C ILE A 37 -15.98 -6.46 1.63
N GLY A 38 -16.22 -5.17 1.91
CA GLY A 38 -16.66 -4.71 3.22
C GLY A 38 -15.53 -4.35 4.18
N GLY A 39 -14.39 -3.94 3.63
CA GLY A 39 -13.26 -3.43 4.42
C GLY A 39 -12.52 -4.50 5.23
N VAL A 40 -11.88 -4.06 6.32
CA VAL A 40 -11.02 -4.93 7.15
C VAL A 40 -11.77 -6.14 7.70
N TRP A 41 -13.06 -6.00 8.03
CA TRP A 41 -13.88 -7.08 8.57
C TRP A 41 -14.22 -8.12 7.51
N GLY A 42 -14.68 -7.68 6.34
CA GLY A 42 -15.00 -8.62 5.26
C GLY A 42 -13.77 -9.32 4.69
N TYR A 43 -12.60 -8.67 4.67
CA TYR A 43 -11.36 -9.38 4.34
C TYR A 43 -10.97 -10.42 5.38
N ALA A 44 -11.20 -10.17 6.67
CA ALA A 44 -10.94 -11.15 7.72
C ALA A 44 -11.86 -12.39 7.61
N GLU A 45 -13.07 -12.26 7.09
CA GLU A 45 -13.98 -13.39 6.84
C GLU A 45 -13.56 -14.26 5.64
N LEU A 46 -12.76 -13.74 4.72
CA LEU A 46 -12.24 -14.46 3.55
C LEU A 46 -10.95 -15.26 3.83
N LEU A 47 -10.33 -15.06 5.00
CA LEU A 47 -9.06 -15.66 5.42
C LEU A 47 -9.28 -16.83 6.39
#